data_AF-A0A6G3MMG4-F1
#
_entry.id   AF-A0A6G3MMG4-F1
#
_cell.length_a   1.000
_cell.length_b   1.000
_cell.length_c   1.000
_cell.angle_alpha   90.00
_cell.angle_beta   90.00
_cell.angle_gamma   90.00
#
_symmetry.space_group_name_H-M   'P 1'
#
loop_
_entity.id
_entity.type
_entity.pdbx_description
1 polymer ?
#
loop_
_entity_poly.entity_id
_entity_poly.type
_entity_poly.pdbx_seq_one_letter_code
_entity_poly.pdbx_strand_id
1 'polypeptide(L)'
;NQKIFSLMEKYKEVFFVLKLNIDSVPFTLDPNPALTSDLMDGRSGFLTMCRDNHWEFSSRRQAYYSTKAMLFVVHQQMFNFIEFTCDRCRAVLCKGYNCESCKDYDLCYICHIRFGHKHTMNEKTFITFDLSASVTTGSSKIPLLPSE
;
A
#
# COMPACT_ATOMS: atom_id res chain seq x y z
N ASN A 1 -17.94 -4.29 -44.43
CA ASN A 1 -18.74 -5.18 -43.57
C ASN A 1 -18.38 -6.66 -43.69
N GLN A 2 -18.34 -7.30 -44.86
CA GLN A 2 -18.00 -8.75 -44.96
C GLN A 2 -16.65 -9.13 -44.32
N LYS A 3 -15.60 -8.32 -44.49
CA LYS A 3 -14.27 -8.59 -43.88
C LYS A 3 -14.29 -8.72 -42.36
N ILE A 4 -15.13 -7.94 -41.67
CA ILE A 4 -15.25 -7.98 -40.20
C ILE A 4 -15.92 -9.30 -39.77
N PHE A 5 -17.01 -9.71 -40.43
CA PHE A 5 -17.67 -10.98 -40.14
C PHE A 5 -16.78 -12.18 -40.38
N SER A 6 -15.97 -12.17 -41.46
CA SER A 6 -14.98 -13.21 -41.70
C SER A 6 -13.90 -13.27 -40.60
N LEU A 7 -13.47 -12.11 -40.07
CA LEU A 7 -12.52 -12.06 -38.95
C LEU A 7 -13.16 -12.53 -37.64
N MET A 8 -14.40 -12.13 -37.36
CA MET A 8 -15.14 -12.58 -36.18
C MET A 8 -15.31 -14.10 -36.19
N GLU A 9 -15.71 -14.67 -37.32
CA GLU A 9 -15.86 -16.12 -37.47
C GLU A 9 -14.52 -16.86 -37.30
N LYS A 10 -13.44 -16.29 -37.84
CA LYS A 10 -12.08 -16.86 -37.73
C LYS A 10 -11.57 -16.92 -36.29
N TYR A 11 -11.91 -15.95 -35.44
CA TYR A 11 -11.38 -15.83 -34.07
C TYR A 11 -12.42 -16.07 -32.97
N LYS A 12 -13.62 -16.56 -33.31
CA LYS A 12 -14.74 -16.73 -32.36
C LYS A 12 -14.41 -17.56 -31.12
N GLU A 13 -13.45 -18.48 -31.21
CA GLU A 13 -13.07 -19.36 -30.10
C GLU A 13 -12.13 -18.69 -29.08
N VAL A 14 -11.56 -17.53 -29.41
CA VAL A 14 -10.65 -16.78 -28.53
C VAL A 14 -11.39 -15.70 -27.73
N PHE A 15 -12.59 -15.30 -28.17
CA PHE A 15 -13.38 -14.24 -27.54
C PHE A 15 -14.64 -14.81 -26.88
N PHE A 16 -14.78 -14.55 -25.59
CA PHE A 16 -15.93 -14.99 -24.81
C PHE A 16 -16.89 -13.83 -24.57
N VAL A 17 -18.17 -14.04 -24.83
CA VAL A 17 -19.24 -13.09 -24.50
C VAL A 17 -19.98 -13.62 -23.29
N LEU A 18 -19.78 -12.97 -22.14
CA LEU A 18 -20.45 -13.30 -20.89
C LEU A 18 -21.67 -12.40 -20.72
N LYS A 19 -22.87 -12.97 -20.86
CA LYS A 19 -24.12 -12.27 -20.54
C LYS A 19 -24.42 -12.43 -19.05
N LEU A 20 -24.00 -11.45 -18.24
CA LEU A 20 -24.14 -11.49 -16.78
C LEU A 20 -25.53 -11.09 -16.28
N ASN A 21 -26.28 -10.31 -17.06
CA ASN A 21 -27.60 -9.84 -16.66
C ASN A 21 -28.64 -10.16 -17.74
N ILE A 22 -29.80 -10.67 -17.30
CA ILE A 22 -30.84 -11.14 -18.22
C ILE A 22 -31.86 -10.02 -18.47
N ASP A 23 -32.09 -9.13 -17.49
CA ASP A 23 -33.08 -8.06 -17.52
C ASP A 23 -32.61 -6.80 -16.76
N SER A 24 -33.38 -5.72 -16.90
CA SER A 24 -33.14 -4.31 -16.55
C SER A 24 -32.76 -3.96 -15.09
N VAL A 25 -31.73 -4.59 -14.51
CA VAL A 25 -31.16 -4.13 -13.24
C VAL A 25 -30.31 -2.88 -13.50
N PRO A 26 -30.53 -1.77 -12.80
CA PRO A 26 -29.72 -0.57 -12.96
C PRO A 26 -28.27 -0.86 -12.60
N PHE A 27 -27.35 -0.18 -13.30
CA PHE A 27 -25.92 -0.28 -13.07
C PHE A 27 -25.61 0.02 -11.60
N THR A 28 -24.89 -0.87 -10.93
CA THR A 28 -24.47 -0.67 -9.55
C THR A 28 -23.31 0.31 -9.48
N LEU A 29 -23.34 1.23 -8.52
CA LEU A 29 -22.19 2.05 -8.17
C LEU A 29 -21.14 1.19 -7.45
N ASP A 30 -19.87 1.30 -7.81
CA ASP A 30 -18.77 0.65 -7.09
C ASP A 30 -18.59 1.33 -5.72
N PRO A 31 -18.77 0.62 -4.59
CA PRO A 31 -18.57 1.20 -3.26
C PRO A 31 -17.08 1.38 -2.91
N ASN A 32 -16.16 0.80 -3.69
CA ASN A 32 -14.74 0.82 -3.36
C ASN A 32 -14.07 2.12 -3.81
N PRO A 33 -13.18 2.69 -3.00
CA PRO A 33 -12.38 3.84 -3.41
C PRO A 33 -11.42 3.43 -4.54
N ALA A 34 -11.11 4.38 -5.43
CA ALA A 34 -10.08 4.19 -6.44
C ALA A 34 -8.71 4.03 -5.76
N LEU A 35 -8.03 2.92 -6.03
CA LEU A 35 -6.65 2.69 -5.60
C LEU A 35 -5.70 3.14 -6.71
N THR A 36 -4.73 4.00 -6.37
CA THR A 36 -3.73 4.51 -7.32
C THR A 36 -2.36 3.93 -6.98
N SER A 37 -1.72 3.25 -7.94
CA SER A 37 -0.39 2.65 -7.76
C SER A 37 0.31 2.55 -9.12
N ASP A 38 1.38 3.31 -9.32
CA ASP A 38 2.17 3.26 -10.57
C ASP A 38 2.77 1.86 -10.82
N LEU A 39 3.02 1.11 -9.74
CA LEU A 39 3.54 -0.25 -9.82
C LEU A 39 2.49 -1.24 -10.34
N MET A 40 1.24 -1.06 -9.91
CA MET A 40 0.11 -1.96 -10.22
C MET A 40 -0.82 -1.42 -11.32
N ASP A 41 -0.46 -0.28 -11.93
CA ASP A 41 -1.14 0.26 -13.11
C ASP A 41 -0.75 -0.53 -14.37
N GLY A 42 -1.53 -1.57 -14.64
CA GLY A 42 -1.25 -2.55 -15.68
C GLY A 42 -0.08 -3.49 -15.32
N ARG A 43 0.44 -4.17 -16.33
CA ARG A 43 1.46 -5.23 -16.13
C ARG A 43 2.90 -4.75 -16.20
N SER A 44 3.15 -3.61 -16.85
CA SER A 44 4.51 -3.15 -17.18
C SER A 44 5.32 -2.78 -15.95
N GLY A 45 4.72 -2.05 -15.00
CA GLY A 45 5.39 -1.65 -13.76
C GLY A 45 5.89 -2.85 -12.97
N PHE A 46 4.98 -3.80 -12.70
CA PHE A 46 5.30 -5.07 -12.05
C PHE A 46 6.42 -5.85 -12.76
N LEU A 47 6.35 -6.04 -14.08
CA LEU A 47 7.33 -6.84 -14.82
C LEU A 47 8.71 -6.17 -14.86
N THR A 48 8.77 -4.84 -14.97
CA THR A 48 10.02 -4.08 -14.88
C THR A 48 10.63 -4.23 -13.50
N MET A 49 9.85 -4.02 -12.43
CA MET A 49 10.33 -4.19 -11.05
C MET A 49 10.88 -5.60 -10.80
N CYS A 50 10.19 -6.64 -11.30
CA CYS A 50 10.66 -8.01 -11.15
C CYS A 50 11.98 -8.24 -11.89
N ARG A 51 12.12 -7.69 -13.09
CA ARG A 51 13.35 -7.81 -13.88
C ARG A 51 14.53 -7.12 -13.21
N ASP A 52 14.32 -5.89 -12.74
CA ASP A 52 15.37 -5.05 -12.16
C ASP A 52 15.86 -5.60 -10.81
N ASN A 53 14.96 -6.24 -10.05
CA ASN A 53 15.29 -6.82 -8.74
C ASN A 53 15.52 -8.35 -8.77
N HIS A 54 15.56 -8.95 -9.97
CA HIS A 54 15.72 -10.40 -10.16
C HIS A 54 14.70 -11.24 -9.36
N TRP A 55 13.45 -10.79 -9.33
CA TRP A 55 12.34 -11.53 -8.72
C TRP A 55 11.81 -12.56 -9.68
N GLU A 56 11.76 -13.80 -9.22
CA GLU A 56 11.40 -14.95 -10.04
C GLU A 56 10.22 -15.70 -9.42
N PHE A 57 9.34 -16.21 -10.29
CA PHE A 57 8.18 -17.02 -9.90
C PHE A 57 8.32 -18.47 -10.38
N SER A 58 9.55 -18.94 -10.63
CA SER A 58 9.88 -20.27 -11.16
C SER A 58 9.88 -21.40 -10.14
N SER A 59 9.92 -21.08 -8.84
CA SER A 59 9.84 -22.08 -7.77
C SER A 59 9.08 -21.53 -6.57
N ARG A 60 8.54 -22.42 -5.71
CA ARG A 60 7.81 -22.01 -4.50
C ARG A 60 8.62 -21.06 -3.62
N ARG A 61 9.92 -21.33 -3.43
CA ARG A 61 10.79 -20.51 -2.59
C ARG A 61 11.02 -19.12 -3.19
N GLN A 62 11.29 -19.05 -4.50
CA GLN A 62 11.47 -17.78 -5.19
C GLN A 62 10.15 -16.98 -5.24
N ALA A 63 9.04 -17.61 -5.61
CA ALA A 63 7.73 -16.98 -5.64
C ALA A 63 7.31 -16.43 -4.26
N TYR A 64 7.62 -17.15 -3.18
CA TYR A 64 7.38 -16.67 -1.81
C TYR A 64 8.20 -15.41 -1.49
N TYR A 65 9.49 -15.43 -1.81
CA TYR A 65 10.36 -14.27 -1.63
C TYR A 65 9.86 -13.08 -2.45
N SER A 66 9.62 -13.28 -3.74
CA SER A 66 9.15 -12.22 -4.66
C SER A 66 7.79 -11.67 -4.26
N THR A 67 6.87 -12.52 -3.78
CA THR A 67 5.58 -12.06 -3.21
C THR A 67 5.80 -11.21 -1.96
N LYS A 68 6.68 -11.64 -1.04
CA LYS A 68 6.99 -10.84 0.16
C LYS A 68 7.63 -9.50 -0.18
N ALA A 69 8.57 -9.48 -1.12
CA ALA A 69 9.22 -8.27 -1.57
C ALA A 69 8.22 -7.31 -2.25
N MET A 70 7.33 -7.85 -3.08
CA MET A 70 6.23 -7.08 -3.69
C MET A 70 5.32 -6.46 -2.65
N LEU A 71 4.87 -7.24 -1.66
CA LEU A 71 4.03 -6.75 -0.58
C LEU A 71 4.69 -5.59 0.18
N PHE A 72 5.98 -5.70 0.45
CA PHE A 72 6.74 -4.61 1.08
C PHE A 72 6.74 -3.34 0.22
N VAL A 73 7.03 -3.45 -1.08
CA VAL A 73 7.05 -2.28 -1.96
C VAL A 73 5.67 -1.64 -2.09
N VAL A 74 4.63 -2.44 -2.32
CA VAL A 74 3.24 -1.93 -2.41
C VAL A 74 2.86 -1.23 -1.12
N HIS A 75 3.18 -1.81 0.03
CA HIS A 75 2.97 -1.16 1.32
C HIS A 75 3.68 0.20 1.35
N GLN A 76 4.99 0.24 1.15
CA GLN A 76 5.76 1.49 1.24
C GLN A 76 5.29 2.59 0.27
N GLN A 77 4.85 2.24 -0.94
CA GLN A 77 4.29 3.20 -1.88
C GLN A 77 2.97 3.81 -1.39
N MET A 78 2.10 3.00 -0.78
CA MET A 78 0.85 3.50 -0.18
C MET A 78 1.12 4.42 1.02
N PHE A 79 2.26 4.27 1.70
CA PHE A 79 2.61 5.07 2.87
C PHE A 79 3.34 6.38 2.57
N ASN A 80 3.72 6.69 1.31
CA ASN A 80 4.51 7.89 0.96
C ASN A 80 5.54 8.22 2.04
N PHE A 81 6.44 7.26 2.32
CA PHE A 81 7.29 7.25 3.50
C PHE A 81 8.16 8.51 3.61
N ILE A 82 7.64 9.56 4.25
CA ILE A 82 8.44 10.68 4.75
C ILE A 82 9.04 10.16 6.06
N GLU A 83 10.33 9.87 6.03
CA GLU A 83 11.05 9.39 7.20
C GLU A 83 11.15 10.52 8.23
N PHE A 84 10.36 10.42 9.30
CA PHE A 84 10.48 11.29 10.46
C PHE A 84 11.45 10.65 11.46
N THR A 85 12.45 11.40 11.90
CA THR A 85 13.47 10.91 12.84
C THR A 85 13.53 11.78 14.08
N CYS A 86 13.82 11.17 15.23
CA CYS A 86 14.12 11.90 16.45
C CYS A 86 15.40 12.74 16.30
N ASP A 87 15.34 14.05 16.50
CA ASP A 87 16.49 14.96 16.36
C ASP A 87 17.66 14.63 17.30
N ARG A 88 17.39 13.87 18.37
CA ARG A 88 18.42 13.50 19.35
C ARG A 88 19.06 12.16 19.07
N CYS A 89 18.27 11.10 18.94
CA CYS A 89 18.79 9.73 18.79
C CYS A 89 18.75 9.20 17.36
N ARG A 90 18.18 9.98 16.42
CA ARG A 90 17.97 9.62 15.01
C ARG A 90 17.13 8.36 14.78
N ALA A 91 16.41 7.89 15.80
CA ALA A 91 15.48 6.78 15.64
C ALA A 91 14.25 7.23 14.83
N VAL A 92 13.76 6.36 13.94
CA VAL A 92 12.53 6.57 13.17
C VAL A 92 11.35 6.72 14.13
N LEU A 93 10.50 7.71 13.87
CA LEU A 93 9.34 8.04 14.67
C LEU A 93 8.07 7.49 14.01
N CYS A 94 7.40 6.55 14.66
CA CYS A 94 6.00 6.23 14.34
C CYS A 94 5.04 7.16 15.11
N LYS A 95 5.31 7.33 16.41
CA LYS A 95 4.66 8.28 17.32
C LYS A 95 5.72 8.95 18.17
N GLY A 96 5.51 10.22 18.51
CA GLY A 96 6.43 10.98 19.34
C GLY A 96 5.87 12.34 19.67
N TYR A 97 6.77 13.30 19.90
CA TYR A 97 6.43 14.67 20.23
C TYR A 97 7.00 15.59 19.18
N ASN A 98 6.21 16.56 18.72
CA ASN A 98 6.66 17.65 17.84
C ASN A 98 6.62 18.97 18.61
N CYS A 99 7.63 19.83 18.38
CA CYS A 99 7.63 21.19 18.90
C CYS A 99 6.96 22.14 17.90
N GLU A 100 5.98 22.92 18.35
CA GLU A 100 5.31 23.91 17.49
C GLU A 100 6.11 25.21 17.33
N SER A 101 7.02 25.48 18.26
CA SER A 101 7.85 26.69 18.26
C SER A 101 9.15 26.53 17.47
N CYS A 102 9.70 25.31 17.43
CA CYS A 102 10.89 24.99 16.66
C CYS A 102 10.50 24.34 15.34
N LYS A 103 11.08 24.81 14.23
CA LYS A 103 10.84 24.22 12.92
C LYS A 103 11.38 22.79 12.87
N ASP A 104 10.51 21.85 12.49
CA ASP A 104 10.83 20.45 12.23
C ASP A 104 11.60 19.75 13.37
N TYR A 105 11.29 20.07 14.64
CA TYR A 105 11.96 19.47 15.79
C TYR A 105 11.08 18.42 16.49
N ASP A 106 11.50 17.17 16.39
CA ASP A 106 10.77 15.99 16.79
C ASP A 106 11.58 15.11 17.76
N LEU A 107 10.92 14.62 18.82
CA LEU A 107 11.53 13.73 19.79
C LEU A 107 10.72 12.45 19.98
N CYS A 108 11.42 11.32 20.11
CA CYS A 108 10.79 10.09 20.58
C CYS A 108 10.40 10.21 22.05
N TYR A 109 9.47 9.37 22.50
CA TYR A 109 8.98 9.34 23.89
C TYR A 109 10.12 9.30 24.92
N ILE A 110 11.13 8.46 24.69
CA ILE A 110 12.29 8.31 25.58
C ILE A 110 13.10 9.61 25.64
N CYS A 111 13.33 10.27 24.50
CA CYS A 111 14.11 11.49 24.46
C CYS A 111 13.36 12.67 25.08
N HIS A 112 12.03 12.73 24.89
CA HIS A 112 11.17 13.72 25.52
C HIS A 112 11.23 13.60 27.05
N ILE A 113 11.08 12.39 27.61
CA ILE A 113 11.10 12.20 29.07
C ILE A 113 12.49 12.42 29.66
N ARG A 114 13.54 11.91 29.01
CA ARG A 114 14.89 11.89 29.59
C ARG A 114 15.60 13.24 29.50
N PHE A 115 15.36 13.99 28.42
CA PHE A 115 16.11 15.21 28.14
C PHE A 115 15.22 16.45 28.07
N GLY A 116 13.92 16.28 27.83
CA GLY A 116 13.00 17.39 27.63
C GLY A 116 13.35 18.26 26.44
N HIS A 117 12.50 19.26 26.21
CA HIS A 117 12.75 20.36 25.31
C HIS A 117 12.29 21.66 25.98
N LYS A 118 12.88 22.80 25.61
CA LYS A 118 12.62 24.09 26.26
C LYS A 118 11.21 24.62 26.00
N HIS A 119 10.62 24.24 24.88
CA HIS A 119 9.24 24.58 24.51
C HIS A 119 8.31 23.40 24.79
N THR A 120 7.04 23.71 24.96
CA THR A 120 5.96 22.71 25.00
C THR A 120 5.99 21.88 23.72
N MET A 121 5.89 20.56 23.86
CA MET A 121 5.80 19.64 22.74
C MET A 121 4.46 18.90 22.79
N ASN A 122 3.85 18.71 21.62
CA ASN A 122 2.57 18.04 21.48
C ASN A 122 2.77 16.63 20.92
N GLU A 123 1.97 15.68 21.41
CA GLU A 123 1.97 14.32 20.88
C GLU A 123 1.52 14.33 19.42
N LYS A 124 2.33 13.74 18.56
CA LYS A 124 2.09 13.64 17.13
C LYS A 124 2.32 12.22 16.67
N THR A 125 1.39 11.73 15.84
CA THR A 125 1.60 10.49 15.08
C THR A 125 2.25 10.90 13.76
N PHE A 126 3.50 10.51 13.56
CA PHE A 126 4.30 10.84 12.39
C PHE A 126 4.02 9.88 11.24
N ILE A 127 3.75 8.62 11.58
CA ILE A 127 3.35 7.58 10.65
C ILE A 127 2.07 6.98 11.21
N THR A 128 0.94 7.16 10.53
CA THR A 128 -0.24 6.34 10.81
C THR A 128 -0.06 5.01 10.09
N PHE A 129 0.08 3.92 10.85
CA PHE A 129 -0.20 2.58 10.35
C PHE A 129 -1.73 2.44 10.23
N ASP A 130 -2.35 3.24 9.38
CA ASP A 130 -3.76 3.05 9.08
C ASP A 130 -3.89 1.82 8.18
N LEU A 131 -4.10 0.67 8.82
CA LEU A 131 -4.88 -0.43 8.22
C LEU A 131 -6.39 -0.08 8.25
N SER A 132 -6.72 1.22 8.22
CA SER A 132 -8.04 1.79 8.51
C SER A 132 -8.37 3.02 7.64
N ALA A 133 -7.84 3.08 6.42
CA ALA A 133 -8.68 3.56 5.33
C ALA A 133 -9.60 2.37 4.93
N SER A 134 -10.58 1.96 5.74
CA SER A 134 -11.76 2.75 6.08
C SER A 134 -12.53 2.13 7.26
N VAL A 135 -13.24 2.98 8.03
CA VAL A 135 -14.42 2.69 8.89
C VAL A 135 -14.18 2.37 10.38
N THR A 136 -14.47 3.39 11.19
CA THR A 136 -15.19 3.41 12.47
C THR A 136 -15.46 2.10 13.23
N THR A 137 -15.16 2.19 14.54
CA THR A 137 -15.79 1.48 15.68
C THR A 137 -15.78 -0.05 15.68
N GLY A 138 -15.01 -0.64 16.60
CA GLY A 138 -15.21 -2.02 17.04
C GLY A 138 -13.91 -2.78 17.26
N SER A 139 -13.51 -2.88 18.52
CA SER A 139 -12.37 -3.67 19.00
C SER A 139 -12.34 -5.08 18.42
N SER A 140 -11.23 -5.47 17.79
CA SER A 140 -10.78 -6.87 17.72
C SER A 140 -9.29 -6.93 17.41
N LYS A 141 -8.54 -7.50 18.36
CA LYS A 141 -7.09 -7.74 18.28
C LYS A 141 -6.80 -8.79 17.21
N ILE A 142 -5.77 -8.58 16.40
CA ILE A 142 -5.20 -9.64 15.54
C ILE A 142 -3.81 -10.01 16.07
N PRO A 143 -3.47 -11.31 16.20
CA PRO A 143 -2.22 -11.76 16.81
C PRO A 143 -1.01 -11.56 15.88
N LEU A 144 0.12 -11.19 16.49
CA LEU A 144 1.45 -11.19 15.85
C LEU A 144 1.80 -12.63 15.44
N LEU A 145 2.12 -12.85 14.16
CA LEU A 145 2.67 -14.13 13.72
C LEU A 145 4.13 -14.23 14.23
N PRO A 146 4.56 -15.40 14.75
CA PRO A 146 5.92 -15.56 15.24
C PRO A 146 6.92 -15.55 14.08
N SER A 147 8.09 -15.01 14.36
CA SER A 147 9.27 -15.06 13.52
C SER A 147 9.82 -16.50 13.45
N GLU A 148 9.72 -17.13 12.30
CA GLU A 148 10.68 -18.15 11.80
C GLU A 148 10.94 -17.93 10.31
#